data_AF-A0A944L4D1-F1
#
_entry.id   AF-A0A944L4D1-F1
#
_cell.length_a   1.000
_cell.length_b   1.000
_cell.length_c   1.000
_cell.angle_alpha   90.00
_cell.angle_beta   90.00
_cell.angle_gamma   90.00
#
_symmetry.space_group_name_H-M   'P 1'
#
loop_
_entity.id
_entity.type
_entity.pdbx_description
1 polymer ?
#
loop_
_entity_poly.entity_id
_entity_poly.type
_entity_poly.pdbx_seq_one_letter_code
_entity_poly.pdbx_strand_id
1 'polypeptide(L)' 'MAWLIVRTPYRRTPTAESTCVCGRHNVAAGHADVWALIDDHEAHRDLCPIRTLQEGRTAA' A
#
# COMPACT_ATOMS: atom_id res chain seq x y z
N MET A 1 3.77 -7.12 -6.75
CA MET A 1 4.61 -6.59 -5.65
C MET A 1 4.06 -5.23 -5.25
N ALA A 2 3.97 -4.97 -3.95
CA ALA A 2 3.55 -3.68 -3.42
C ALA A 2 4.58 -3.25 -2.37
N TRP A 3 4.89 -1.96 -2.33
CA TRP A 3 5.82 -1.35 -1.40
C TRP A 3 5.09 -0.29 -0.58
N LEU A 4 5.44 -0.20 0.69
CA LEU A 4 4.99 0.83 1.60
C LEU A 4 6.22 1.46 2.23
N ILE A 5 6.32 2.78 2.10
CA ILE A 5 7.41 3.58 2.67
C ILE A 5 6.79 4.51 3.70
N VAL A 6 7.16 4.33 4.97
CA VAL A 6 6.74 5.22 6.06
C VAL A 6 7.94 6.04 6.52
N ARG A 7 7.77 7.36 6.59
CA ARG A 7 8.79 8.31 7.04
C ARG A 7 8.29 9.00 8.31
N THR A 8 9.01 8.80 9.42
CA THR A 8 8.69 9.38 10.72
C THR A 8 9.82 10.30 11.22
N PRO A 9 10.00 11.49 10.63
CA PRO A 9 11.03 12.43 11.08
C PRO A 9 10.72 12.99 12.49
N TYR A 10 11.75 13.21 13.31
CA TYR A 10 11.59 13.73 14.67
C TYR A 10 10.90 15.11 14.68
N ARG A 11 9.87 15.27 15.50
CA ARG A 11 9.03 16.49 15.64
C ARG A 11 8.42 17.00 14.32
N ARG A 12 8.19 16.12 13.36
CA ARG A 12 7.58 16.45 12.06
C ARG A 12 6.38 15.54 11.82
N THR A 13 5.49 15.98 10.94
CA THR A 13 4.35 15.19 10.47
C THR A 13 4.85 13.93 9.77
N PRO A 14 4.40 12.73 10.19
CA PRO A 14 4.77 11.50 9.49
C PRO A 14 4.15 11.48 8.10
N THR A 15 4.82 10.83 7.16
CA THR A 15 4.29 10.61 5.82
C THR A 15 4.40 9.15 5.43
N ALA A 16 3.50 8.71 4.57
CA ALA A 16 3.53 7.37 4.02
C ALA A 16 3.24 7.41 2.51
N GLU A 17 3.89 6.52 1.78
CA GLU A 17 3.70 6.32 0.35
C GLU A 17 3.53 4.82 0.08
N SER A 18 2.43 4.48 -0.59
CA SER A 18 2.08 3.13 -0.99
C SER A 18 2.12 3.05 -2.51
N THR A 19 2.94 2.15 -3.04
CA THR A 19 3.13 1.96 -4.48
C THR A 19 2.97 0.49 -4.82
N CYS A 20 2.16 0.17 -5.82
CA CYS A 20 1.93 -1.18 -6.28
C CYS A 20 2.16 -1.30 -7.78
N VAL A 21 2.69 -2.45 -8.22
CA VAL A 21 2.90 -2.75 -9.64
C VAL A 21 1.61 -2.79 -10.47
N CYS A 22 0.44 -2.81 -9.82
CA CYS A 22 -0.85 -2.69 -10.51
C CYS A 22 -1.16 -1.26 -10.99
N GLY A 23 -0.29 -0.29 -10.69
CA GLY A 23 -0.49 1.13 -11.00
C GLY A 23 -1.09 1.93 -9.85
N ARG A 24 -1.41 1.30 -8.71
CA ARG A 24 -1.88 2.02 -7.51
C ARG A 24 -0.73 2.79 -6.87
N HIS A 25 -0.93 4.09 -6.69
CA HIS A 25 -0.03 4.98 -5.95
C HIS A 25 -0.85 5.89 -5.04
N ASN A 26 -0.57 5.86 -3.74
CA ASN A 26 -1.25 6.68 -2.74
C ASN A 26 -0.21 7.29 -1.80
N VAL A 27 -0.45 8.53 -1.39
CA VAL A 27 0.39 9.26 -0.44
C VAL A 27 -0.47 9.80 0.69
N ALA A 28 0.06 9.76 1.91
CA ALA A 28 -0.60 10.26 3.11
C ALA A 28 0.39 11.05 3.97
N ALA A 29 -0.12 12.03 4.71
CA ALA A 29 0.63 12.81 5.67
C ALA A 29 -0.22 13.05 6.91
N GLY A 30 0.36 12.87 8.10
CA GLY A 30 -0.36 12.96 9.36
C GLY A 30 -0.61 11.59 9.96
N HIS A 31 -0.67 11.50 11.29
CA HIS A 31 -0.74 10.21 11.98
C HIS A 31 -1.96 9.38 11.55
N ALA A 32 -3.16 9.99 11.53
CA ALA A 32 -4.38 9.28 11.18
C ALA A 32 -4.37 8.78 9.73
N ASP A 33 -3.98 9.64 8.79
CA ASP A 33 -3.94 9.29 7.36
C ASP A 33 -2.84 8.27 7.05
N VAL A 34 -1.71 8.34 7.75
CA VAL A 34 -0.65 7.31 7.64
C VAL A 34 -1.17 5.96 8.13
N TRP A 35 -1.88 5.90 9.26
CA TRP A 35 -2.47 4.65 9.72
C TRP A 35 -3.53 4.12 8.75
N ALA A 36 -4.39 4.98 8.22
CA ALA A 36 -5.38 4.60 7.22
C ALA A 36 -4.72 4.08 5.93
N LEU A 37 -3.61 4.68 5.51
CA LEU A 37 -2.87 4.23 4.33
C LEU A 37 -2.18 2.88 4.54
N ILE A 38 -1.74 2.58 5.77
CA ILE A 38 -1.19 1.27 6.13
C ILE A 38 -2.27 0.20 5.99
N ASP A 39 -3.43 0.40 6.61
CA ASP A 39 -4.57 -0.54 6.53
C ASP A 39 -5.02 -0.76 5.08
N ASP A 40 -5.15 0.34 4.32
CA ASP A 40 -5.48 0.31 2.90
C ASP A 40 -4.44 -0.45 2.07
N HIS A 41 -3.15 -0.32 2.38
CA HIS A 41 -2.08 -1.05 1.71
C HIS A 41 -2.18 -2.56 1.97
N GLU A 42 -2.50 -2.97 3.20
CA GLU A 42 -2.69 -4.37 3.56
C GLU A 42 -3.91 -4.96 2.85
N ALA A 43 -5.06 -4.31 2.92
CA ALA A 43 -6.26 -4.74 2.21
C ALA A 43 -6.03 -4.79 0.68
N HIS A 44 -5.31 -3.81 0.14
CA HIS A 44 -4.97 -3.81 -1.29
C HIS A 44 -4.12 -5.00 -1.69
N ARG A 45 -3.17 -5.41 -0.85
CA ARG A 45 -2.24 -6.49 -1.19
C ARG A 45 -3.01 -7.77 -1.50
N ASP A 46 -4.08 -8.06 -0.77
CA ASP A 46 -4.92 -9.24 -0.97
C ASP A 46 -5.89 -9.10 -2.15
N LEU A 47 -6.40 -7.89 -2.38
CA LEU A 47 -7.32 -7.58 -3.47
C LEU A 47 -6.62 -7.18 -4.78
N CYS A 48 -5.29 -7.17 -4.80
CA CYS A 48 -4.53 -6.63 -5.92
C CYS A 48 -4.79 -7.49 -7.17
N PRO A 49 -5.30 -6.91 -8.26
CA PRO A 49 -5.69 -7.68 -9.44
C PRO A 49 -4.52 -8.43 -10.05
N ILE A 50 -3.29 -7.90 -10.00
CA ILE A 50 -2.10 -8.62 -10.48
C ILE A 50 -1.81 -9.85 -9.62
N ARG A 51 -2.03 -9.78 -8.30
CA ARG A 51 -1.85 -10.93 -7.39
C ARG A 51 -2.98 -11.94 -7.56
N THR A 52 -4.23 -11.48 -7.58
CA THR A 52 -5.42 -12.34 -7.76
C THR A 52 -5.44 -13.00 -9.15
N LEU A 53 -4.99 -12.31 -10.20
CA LEU A 53 -4.82 -12.89 -11.55
C LEU A 53 -3.74 -13.97 -11.59
N GLN A 54 -2.69 -13.90 -10.76
CA GLN A 54 -1.69 -14.96 -10.64
C GLN A 54 -2.27 -16.20 -9.95
N GLU A 55 -3.12 -16.04 -8.94
CA GLU A 55 -3.82 -17.15 -8.28
C GLU A 55 -4.82 -17.83 -9.24
N GLY A 56 -5.54 -17.04 -10.05
CA GLY A 56 -6.42 -17.56 -11.11
C GLY A 56 -5.69 -18.26 -12.27
N ARG A 57 -4.38 -18.03 -12.45
CA ARG A 57 -3.57 -18.68 -13.49
C ARG A 57 -2.94 -20.01 -13.03
N THR A 58 -3.15 -20.41 -11.77
CA THR A 58 -2.73 -21.72 -11.22
C THR A 58 -3.89 -22.74 -11.24
N ALA A 59 -4.88 -22.52 -12.10
CA ALA A 59 -5.98 -23.45 -12.35
C ALA A 59 -6.14 -23.70 -13.86
N ALA A 60 -5.15 -24.37 -14.47
CA ALA A 60 -5.28 -25.06 -15.77
C ALA A 60 -4.07 -25.98 -15.98
#